data_AF-A0A7V7DBR4-F1
#
_entry.id   AF-A0A7V7DBR4-F1
#
_cell.length_a   1.000
_cell.length_b   1.000
_cell.length_c   1.000
_cell.angle_alpha   90.00
_cell.angle_beta   90.00
_cell.angle_gamma   90.00
#
_symmetry.space_group_name_H-M   'P 1'
#
loop_
_entity.id
_entity.type
_entity.pdbx_description
1 polymer ?
#
loop_
_entity_poly.entity_id
_entity_poly.type
_entity_poly.pdbx_seq_one_letter_code
_entity_poly.pdbx_strand_id
1 'polypeptide(L)' 'MKIKKIMEGPRDGEVRCQACFTRFRPKPGAESADCPKCGIVWRISWPYPKTAKVRGPVWDTYPTEIDENV' A
#
# COMPACT_ATOMS: atom_id res chain seq x y z
N MET A 1 13.98 -10.22 20.67
CA MET A 1 14.12 -8.76 20.90
C MET A 1 13.43 -8.03 19.75
N LYS A 2 12.25 -7.42 19.96
CA LYS A 2 11.57 -6.66 18.90
C LYS A 2 12.29 -5.32 18.74
N ILE A 3 13.15 -5.23 17.73
CA ILE A 3 13.85 -3.98 17.39
C ILE A 3 12.77 -2.93 17.09
N LYS A 4 12.57 -1.96 17.99
CA LYS A 4 11.71 -0.81 17.75
C LYS A 4 12.45 0.16 16.82
N LYS A 5 12.54 -0.19 15.54
CA LYS A 5 13.06 0.73 14.52
C LYS A 5 11.99 1.77 14.26
N ILE A 6 12.03 2.85 15.02
CA ILE A 6 11.18 4.02 14.79
C ILE A 6 11.90 4.79 13.69
N MET A 7 11.45 4.61 12.45
CA MET A 7 11.79 5.56 11.40
C MET A 7 11.04 6.85 11.75
N GLU A 8 11.75 7.99 11.71
CA GLU A 8 11.21 9.33 11.93
C GLU A 8 11.63 10.24 10.76
N GLY A 9 10.71 10.43 9.83
CA GLY A 9 10.85 11.18 8.61
C GLY A 9 9.48 11.49 8.02
N PRO A 10 9.38 12.50 7.13
CA PRO A 10 8.10 13.02 6.65
C PRO A 10 7.24 11.97 5.91
N ARG A 11 7.88 10.91 5.40
CA ARG A 11 7.25 9.85 4.59
C ARG A 11 7.00 8.55 5.35
N ASP A 12 7.18 8.55 6.66
CA ASP A 12 6.94 7.33 7.43
C ASP A 12 5.47 6.90 7.32
N GLY A 13 5.30 5.59 7.18
CA GLY A 13 4.00 4.97 6.98
C GLY A 13 3.39 5.22 5.60
N GLU A 14 4.02 6.00 4.71
CA GLU A 14 3.57 6.11 3.34
C GLU A 14 3.96 4.86 2.54
N VAL A 15 3.05 4.42 1.70
CA VAL A 15 3.31 3.41 0.68
C VAL A 15 3.21 4.03 -0.70
N ARG A 16 3.87 3.40 -1.67
CA ARG A 16 3.75 3.75 -3.07
C ARG A 16 2.85 2.72 -3.76
N CYS A 17 1.82 3.20 -4.46
CA CYS A 17 1.03 2.34 -5.35
C CYS A 17 1.94 1.68 -6.40
N GLN A 18 1.81 0.38 -6.60
CA GLN A 18 2.66 -0.35 -7.56
C GLN A 18 2.14 -0.28 -9.01
N ALA A 19 0.95 0.28 -9.23
CA ALA A 19 0.41 0.51 -10.57
C ALA A 19 0.66 1.94 -11.06
N CYS A 20 0.24 2.95 -10.28
CA CYS A 20 0.29 4.37 -10.72
C CYS A 20 1.36 5.22 -10.03
N PHE A 21 2.19 4.60 -9.16
CA PHE A 21 3.30 5.23 -8.42
C PHE A 21 2.96 6.40 -7.48
N THR A 22 1.67 6.72 -7.30
CA THR A 22 1.23 7.70 -6.29
C THR A 22 1.57 7.21 -4.89
N ARG A 23 2.07 8.12 -4.05
CA ARG A 23 2.24 7.88 -2.62
C ARG A 23 0.96 8.21 -1.87
N PHE A 24 0.64 7.38 -0.90
CA PHE A 24 -0.47 7.59 0.01
C PHE A 24 -0.17 6.95 1.36
N ARG A 25 -0.87 7.38 2.42
CA ARG A 25 -0.69 6.87 3.78
C ARG A 25 -1.89 6.00 4.16
N PRO A 26 -1.73 4.67 4.26
CA PRO A 26 -2.77 3.79 4.77
C PRO A 26 -3.10 4.13 6.23
N LYS A 27 -4.34 3.85 6.66
CA LYS A 27 -4.72 3.97 8.07
C LYS A 27 -3.85 3.03 8.93
N PRO A 28 -3.26 3.49 10.05
CA PRO A 28 -2.44 2.64 10.91
C PRO A 28 -3.12 1.33 11.29
N GLY A 29 -2.42 0.22 11.09
CA GLY A 29 -2.92 -1.13 11.38
C GLY A 29 -3.91 -1.70 10.37
N ALA A 30 -4.31 -0.96 9.32
CA ALA A 30 -5.21 -1.48 8.29
C ALA A 30 -4.57 -2.62 7.49
N GLU A 31 -5.34 -3.67 7.21
CA GLU A 31 -4.92 -4.82 6.41
C GLU A 31 -5.09 -4.59 4.89
N SER A 32 -5.89 -3.59 4.52
CA SER A 32 -6.09 -3.16 3.14
C SER A 32 -6.17 -1.62 3.05
N ALA A 33 -5.83 -1.08 1.89
CA ALA A 33 -5.99 0.34 1.58
C ALA A 33 -6.14 0.58 0.08
N ASP A 34 -7.05 1.46 -0.28
CA ASP A 34 -7.30 1.94 -1.63
C ASP A 34 -6.25 2.98 -2.05
N CYS A 35 -5.83 2.92 -3.32
CA CYS A 35 -5.04 4.00 -3.89
C CYS A 35 -5.96 5.17 -4.27
N PRO A 36 -5.76 6.38 -3.72
CA PRO A 36 -6.66 7.51 -3.97
C PRO A 36 -6.60 8.05 -5.41
N LYS A 37 -5.66 7.57 -6.24
CA LYS A 37 -5.53 7.98 -7.64
C LYS A 37 -6.14 6.99 -8.63
N CYS A 38 -5.84 5.69 -8.49
CA CYS A 38 -6.26 4.67 -9.45
C CYS A 38 -7.32 3.70 -8.90
N GLY A 39 -7.71 3.82 -7.64
CA GLY A 39 -8.75 2.99 -7.02
C GLY A 39 -8.32 1.55 -6.67
N ILE A 40 -7.17 1.08 -7.12
CA ILE A 40 -6.70 -0.29 -6.82
C ILE A 40 -6.54 -0.47 -5.30
N VAL A 41 -7.13 -1.53 -4.78
CA VAL A 41 -7.05 -1.92 -3.37
C VAL A 41 -5.83 -2.80 -3.14
N TRP A 42 -4.99 -2.40 -2.20
CA TRP A 42 -3.75 -3.09 -1.84
C TRP A 42 -3.88 -3.77 -0.49
N ARG A 43 -3.32 -4.97 -0.35
CA ARG A 43 -3.09 -5.61 0.95
C ARG A 43 -1.88 -4.97 1.62
N ILE A 44 -2.06 -4.52 2.85
CA ILE A 44 -1.08 -3.79 3.66
C ILE A 44 -0.69 -4.63 4.88
N SER A 45 0.60 -4.59 5.22
CA SER A 45 1.10 -5.15 6.47
C SER A 45 1.89 -4.10 7.24
N TRP A 46 1.96 -4.27 8.56
CA TRP A 46 2.64 -3.36 9.48
C TRP A 46 3.73 -4.10 10.26
N PRO A 47 4.91 -4.37 9.66
CA PRO A 47 6.03 -4.98 10.38
C PRO A 47 6.47 -4.14 11.60
N TYR A 48 6.23 -2.83 11.57
CA TYR A 48 6.45 -1.90 12.69
C TYR A 48 5.26 -0.93 12.79
N PRO A 49 5.00 -0.33 13.97
CA PRO A 49 3.81 0.51 14.19
C PRO A 49 3.64 1.68 13.22
N LYS A 50 4.75 2.23 12.69
CA LYS A 50 4.77 3.36 11.75
C LYS A 50 5.24 2.97 10.34
N THR A 51 5.40 1.69 10.04
CA THR A 51 5.94 1.23 8.76
C THR A 51 4.93 0.34 8.06
N ALA A 52 4.22 0.92 7.10
CA ALA A 52 3.36 0.18 6.19
C ALA A 52 4.17 -0.45 5.06
N LYS A 53 3.72 -1.62 4.58
CA LYS A 53 4.28 -2.28 3.39
C LYS A 53 3.16 -2.87 2.56
N VAL A 54 3.19 -2.61 1.24
CA VAL A 54 2.31 -3.26 0.26
C VAL A 54 2.75 -4.71 0.08
N ARG A 55 1.79 -5.65 0.14
CA ARG A 55 2.03 -7.09 -0.06
C ARG A 55 1.57 -7.60 -1.42
N GLY A 56 0.68 -6.87 -2.07
CA GLY A 56 0.09 -7.22 -3.35
C GLY A 56 -1.31 -6.63 -3.45
N PRO A 57 -1.96 -6.70 -4.62
CA PRO A 57 -3.32 -6.26 -4.75
C PRO A 57 -4.28 -7.19 -3.99
N VAL A 58 -5.48 -6.70 -3.70
CA VAL A 58 -6.63 -7.56 -3.41
C VAL A 58 -7.15 -8.07 -4.76
N TRP A 59 -6.88 -9.35 -5.04
CA TRP A 59 -7.14 -9.96 -6.35
C TRP A 59 -8.61 -9.95 -6.72
N ASP A 60 -9.52 -10.08 -5.74
CA ASP A 60 -10.98 -10.06 -5.97
C ASP A 60 -11.47 -8.75 -6.61
N THR A 61 -10.72 -7.65 -6.42
CA THR A 61 -11.05 -6.31 -6.94
C THR A 61 -10.06 -5.83 -8.01
N TYR A 62 -9.04 -6.63 -8.32
CA TYR A 62 -7.99 -6.19 -9.22
C TYR A 62 -8.47 -6.26 -10.67
N PRO A 63 -8.34 -5.18 -11.45
CA PRO A 63 -8.75 -5.21 -12.86
C PRO A 63 -7.89 -6.23 -13.62
N THR A 64 -8.54 -7.25 -14.18
CA THR A 64 -7.91 -8.30 -15.01
C THR A 64 -8.03 -8.04 -16.50
N GLU A 65 -8.84 -7.05 -16.89
CA GLU A 65 -9.05 -6.69 -18.28
C GLU A 65 -7.78 -6.02 -18.82
N ILE A 66 -7.03 -6.79 -19.61
CA ILE A 66 -6.04 -6.27 -20.54
C ILE A 66 -6.89 -5.75 -21.70
N ASP A 67 -6.99 -4.44 -21.88
CA ASP A 67 -7.59 -3.91 -23.10
C ASP A 67 -6.63 -4.24 -24.25
N GLU A 68 -6.96 -5.28 -25.03
CA GLU A 68 -6.14 -5.77 -26.14
C GLU A 68 -6.11 -4.81 -27.35
N ASN A 69 -6.66 -3.60 -27.23
CA ASN A 69 -6.76 -2.62 -28.31
C ASN A 69 -5.74 -1.46 -28.26
N VAL A 70 -4.55 -1.67 -27.71
CA VAL A 70 -3.41 -0.71 -27.83
C VAL A 70 -2.43 -1.14 -28.90
#